data_AF-A0A645IFD0-F1
#
_entry.id   AF-A0A645IFD0-F1
#
_cell.length_a   1.000
_cell.length_b   1.000
_cell.length_c   1.000
_cell.angle_alpha   90.00
_cell.angle_beta   90.00
_cell.angle_gamma   90.00
#
_symmetry.space_group_name_H-M   'P 1'
#
loop_
_entity.id
_entity.type
_entity.pdbx_description
1 polymer ?
#
loop_
_entity_poly.entity_id
_entity_poly.type
_entity_poly.pdbx_seq_one_letter_code
_entity_poly.pdbx_strand_id
1 'polypeptide(L)'
;MFGEVNAWYYKALGGIFPDEDQPGFKNTVLKPNFVKGLTHFEASHESPYGNIISSWRRKGKTIEYEVTVPANSTATLYLNGKSIRENNKPLEKNSLIEINKSDPGMHILRLKAGSYSFSIK
;
A
#
# COMPACT_ATOMS: atom_id res chain seq x y z
N MET A 1 15.45 -24.47 -8.98
CA MET A 1 15.66 -23.01 -8.80
C MET A 1 14.75 -22.54 -7.66
N PHE A 2 15.31 -22.26 -6.47
CA PHE A 2 14.56 -21.79 -5.28
C PHE A 2 14.35 -20.25 -5.31
N GLY A 3 13.88 -19.70 -6.43
CA GLY A 3 13.63 -18.27 -6.60
C GLY A 3 12.28 -17.78 -6.05
N GLU A 4 11.37 -18.72 -5.73
CA GLU A 4 9.99 -18.40 -5.36
C GLU A 4 9.82 -17.90 -3.92
N VAL A 5 10.81 -18.13 -3.05
CA VAL A 5 10.73 -17.71 -1.64
C VAL A 5 10.80 -16.18 -1.51
N ASN A 6 11.54 -15.50 -2.39
CA ASN A 6 11.66 -14.03 -2.36
C ASN A 6 10.40 -13.33 -2.89
N ALA A 7 9.74 -13.88 -3.91
CA ALA A 7 8.49 -13.34 -4.44
C ALA A 7 7.36 -13.38 -3.40
N TRP A 8 7.42 -14.33 -2.45
CA TRP A 8 6.43 -14.45 -1.39
C TRP A 8 6.53 -13.32 -0.36
N TYR A 9 7.72 -12.82 0.00
CA TYR A 9 7.81 -11.70 0.96
C TYR A 9 7.25 -10.39 0.40
N TYR A 10 7.52 -10.08 -0.87
CA TYR A 10 6.96 -8.91 -1.56
C TYR A 10 5.43 -8.98 -1.67
N LYS A 11 4.89 -10.16 -1.96
CA LYS A 11 3.44 -10.39 -2.07
C LYS A 11 2.75 -10.51 -0.71
N ALA A 12 3.36 -11.21 0.25
CA ALA A 12 2.70 -11.59 1.49
C ALA A 12 2.78 -10.51 2.57
N LEU A 13 3.92 -9.83 2.74
CA LEU A 13 4.09 -8.80 3.78
C LEU A 13 4.14 -7.39 3.20
N GLY A 14 4.77 -7.23 2.04
CA GLY A 14 4.83 -5.97 1.30
C GLY A 14 3.52 -5.67 0.56
N GLY A 15 2.77 -6.70 0.21
CA GLY A 15 1.48 -6.56 -0.45
C GLY A 15 1.55 -5.94 -1.84
N ILE A 16 2.68 -5.98 -2.53
CA ILE A 16 2.82 -5.37 -3.87
C ILE A 16 2.44 -6.41 -4.92
N PHE A 17 1.34 -6.16 -5.62
CA PHE A 17 0.84 -7.01 -6.70
C PHE A 17 0.74 -6.20 -8.00
N PRO A 18 1.11 -6.78 -9.15
CA PRO A 18 0.77 -6.20 -10.43
C PRO A 18 -0.75 -6.23 -10.62
N ASP A 19 -1.28 -5.23 -11.32
CA ASP A 19 -2.66 -5.25 -11.83
C ASP A 19 -2.70 -6.04 -13.15
N GLU A 20 -3.53 -7.09 -13.22
CA GLU A 20 -3.67 -7.91 -14.43
C GLU A 20 -4.37 -7.15 -15.56
N ASP A 21 -5.27 -6.23 -15.23
CA ASP A 21 -5.97 -5.39 -16.20
C ASP A 21 -5.09 -4.23 -16.73
N GLN A 22 -4.03 -3.89 -16.00
CA GLN A 22 -3.10 -2.81 -16.34
C GLN A 22 -1.64 -3.28 -16.20
N PRO A 23 -1.15 -4.09 -17.16
CA PRO A 23 0.15 -4.71 -17.08
C PRO A 23 1.30 -3.69 -17.04
N GLY A 24 2.44 -4.12 -16.51
CA GLY A 24 3.64 -3.30 -16.41
C GLY A 24 3.68 -2.33 -15.24
N PHE A 25 2.85 -2.54 -14.20
CA PHE A 25 2.72 -1.66 -13.03
C PHE A 25 2.19 -0.25 -13.34
N LYS A 26 1.44 -0.11 -14.44
CA LYS A 26 0.70 1.13 -14.72
C LYS A 26 -0.35 1.41 -13.63
N ASN A 27 -0.96 0.35 -13.10
CA ASN A 27 -1.58 0.34 -11.79
C ASN A 27 -0.93 -0.75 -10.91
N THR A 28 -0.69 -0.41 -9.65
CA THR A 28 -0.15 -1.35 -8.66
C THR A 28 -1.20 -1.66 -7.62
N VAL A 29 -1.48 -2.94 -7.39
CA VAL A 29 -2.38 -3.37 -6.33
C VAL A 29 -1.59 -3.53 -5.03
N LEU A 30 -1.92 -2.71 -4.02
CA LEU A 30 -1.30 -2.73 -2.71
C LEU A 30 -2.24 -3.36 -1.68
N LYS A 31 -1.86 -4.52 -1.14
CA LYS A 31 -2.59 -5.29 -0.12
C LYS A 31 -1.64 -5.65 1.04
N PRO A 32 -1.20 -4.68 1.86
CA PRO A 32 -0.26 -4.94 2.94
C PRO A 32 -0.88 -5.87 3.99
N ASN A 33 -0.08 -6.79 4.53
CA ASN A 33 -0.52 -7.71 5.58
C ASN A 33 0.19 -7.41 6.90
N PHE A 34 -0.54 -6.83 7.85
CA PHE A 34 0.01 -6.39 9.13
C PHE A 34 0.03 -7.52 10.15
N VAL A 35 0.95 -8.47 10.01
CA VAL A 35 1.07 -9.63 10.92
C VAL A 35 1.51 -9.22 12.32
N LYS A 36 0.94 -9.84 13.37
CA LYS A 36 1.23 -9.51 14.78
C LYS A 36 2.68 -9.82 15.20
N GLY A 37 3.32 -10.81 14.56
CA GLY A 37 4.68 -11.25 14.87
C GLY A 37 5.80 -10.32 14.40
N LEU A 38 5.51 -9.34 13.54
CA LEU A 38 6.49 -8.38 13.03
C LEU A 38 6.14 -6.97 13.47
N THR A 39 7.16 -6.20 13.89
CA THR A 39 6.99 -4.79 14.30
C THR A 39 7.11 -3.84 13.12
N HIS A 40 7.80 -4.22 12.07
CA HIS A 40 7.92 -3.47 10.84
C HIS A 40 8.20 -4.41 9.67
N PHE A 41 7.93 -3.93 8.46
CA PHE A 41 8.30 -4.58 7.23
C PHE A 41 8.41 -3.53 6.11
N GLU A 42 9.37 -3.71 5.22
CA GLU A 42 9.56 -2.85 4.07
C GLU A 42 9.76 -3.70 2.81
N ALA A 43 9.06 -3.32 1.76
CA ALA A 43 9.25 -3.83 0.41
C ALA A 43 9.40 -2.69 -0.58
N SER A 44 10.37 -2.81 -1.46
CA SER A 44 10.56 -1.95 -2.62
C SER A 44 10.54 -2.78 -3.91
N HIS A 45 9.93 -2.24 -4.96
CA HIS A 45 9.89 -2.87 -6.27
C HIS A 45 10.24 -1.85 -7.34
N GLU A 46 11.28 -2.16 -8.11
CA GLU A 46 11.68 -1.35 -9.26
C GLU A 46 10.79 -1.71 -10.46
N SER A 47 9.91 -0.78 -10.82
CA SER A 47 9.07 -0.88 -12.02
C SER A 47 9.65 -0.06 -13.16
N PRO A 48 9.21 -0.26 -14.42
CA PRO A 48 9.61 0.59 -15.55
C PRO A 48 9.30 2.08 -15.35
N TYR A 49 8.35 2.41 -14.47
CA TYR A 49 7.95 3.79 -14.16
C TYR A 49 8.72 4.40 -12.98
N GLY A 50 9.49 3.59 -12.25
CA GLY A 50 10.24 3.99 -11.06
C GLY A 50 9.99 3.07 -9.87
N ASN A 51 10.48 3.49 -8.70
CA ASN A 51 10.44 2.68 -7.50
C ASN A 51 9.07 2.76 -6.80
N ILE A 52 8.50 1.60 -6.51
CA ILE A 52 7.29 1.43 -5.69
C ILE A 52 7.74 1.01 -4.30
N ILE A 53 7.29 1.72 -3.26
CA ILE A 53 7.64 1.40 -1.88
C ILE A 53 6.37 1.09 -1.09
N SER A 54 6.43 0.05 -0.27
CA SER A 54 5.39 -0.36 0.67
C SER A 54 6.07 -0.71 2.00
N SER A 55 6.02 0.22 2.95
CA SER A 55 6.73 0.10 4.23
C SER A 55 5.76 0.34 5.37
N TRP A 56 5.62 -0.60 6.30
CA TRP A 56 4.78 -0.41 7.48
C TRP A 56 5.53 -0.66 8.78
N ARG A 57 5.09 0.04 9.82
CA ARG A 57 5.59 -0.10 11.18
C ARG A 57 4.44 -0.05 12.17
N ARG A 58 4.44 -0.97 13.12
CA ARG A 58 3.50 -1.00 14.24
C ARG A 58 4.04 -0.13 15.38
N LYS A 59 3.25 0.87 15.77
CA LYS A 59 3.45 1.69 16.98
C LYS A 59 2.29 1.47 17.94
N GLY A 60 2.48 0.52 18.86
CA GLY A 60 1.45 0.12 19.83
C GLY A 60 0.21 -0.44 19.13
N LYS A 61 -0.90 0.30 19.18
CA LYS A 61 -2.17 -0.06 18.53
C LYS A 61 -2.36 0.56 17.14
N THR A 62 -1.42 1.39 16.69
CA THR A 62 -1.49 2.07 15.39
C THR A 62 -0.48 1.43 14.44
N ILE A 63 -0.82 1.35 13.16
CA ILE A 63 0.11 0.99 12.09
C ILE A 63 0.37 2.25 11.26
N GLU A 64 1.63 2.63 11.14
CA GLU A 64 2.10 3.61 10.18
C GLU A 64 2.46 2.87 8.90
N TYR A 65 1.95 3.33 7.76
CA TYR A 65 2.15 2.70 6.47
C TYR A 65 2.52 3.75 5.43
N GLU A 66 3.74 3.65 4.92
CA GLU A 66 4.32 4.51 3.91
C GLU A 66 4.24 3.84 2.54
N VAL A 67 3.75 4.61 1.56
CA VAL A 67 3.57 4.17 0.18
C VAL A 67 4.20 5.19 -0.75
N THR A 68 4.99 4.71 -1.71
CA THR A 68 5.47 5.52 -2.83
C THR A 68 4.95 4.95 -4.13
N VAL A 69 4.26 5.79 -4.90
CA VAL A 69 3.74 5.48 -6.23
C VAL A 69 4.54 6.32 -7.25
N PRO A 70 5.25 5.68 -8.19
CA PRO A 70 6.08 6.42 -9.15
C PRO A 70 5.26 7.26 -10.12
N ALA A 71 5.91 8.23 -10.77
CA ALA A 71 5.29 9.07 -11.78
C ALA A 71 4.69 8.23 -12.93
N ASN A 72 3.63 8.74 -13.56
CA ASN A 72 2.89 8.06 -14.64
C ASN A 72 2.28 6.70 -14.27
N SER A 73 2.19 6.39 -12.97
CA SER A 73 1.53 5.20 -12.46
C SER A 73 0.47 5.55 -11.41
N THR A 74 -0.37 4.57 -11.10
CA THR A 74 -1.37 4.65 -10.02
C THR A 74 -1.24 3.44 -9.10
N ALA A 75 -1.85 3.51 -7.93
CA ALA A 75 -1.96 2.36 -7.05
C ALA A 75 -3.39 2.20 -6.51
N THR A 76 -3.83 0.95 -6.38
CA THR A 76 -5.07 0.58 -5.71
C THR A 76 -4.71 -0.05 -4.38
N LEU A 77 -4.91 0.71 -3.30
CA LEU A 77 -4.55 0.34 -1.95
C LEU A 77 -5.77 -0.18 -1.18
N TYR A 78 -5.63 -1.37 -0.62
CA TYR A 78 -6.61 -2.02 0.22
C TYR A 78 -6.15 -1.96 1.67
N LEU A 79 -6.91 -1.28 2.52
CA LEU A 79 -6.62 -1.17 3.95
C LEU A 79 -7.81 -1.60 4.79
N ASN A 80 -7.52 -2.41 5.82
CA ASN A 80 -8.50 -2.77 6.83
C ASN A 80 -8.20 -1.99 8.11
N GLY A 81 -9.17 -1.22 8.60
CA GLY A 81 -9.00 -0.39 9.79
C GLY A 81 -10.27 0.34 10.18
N LYS A 82 -10.41 0.63 11.48
CA LYS A 82 -11.55 1.41 12.01
C LYS A 82 -11.38 2.89 11.68
N SER A 83 -10.14 3.37 11.71
CA SER A 83 -9.81 4.75 11.34
C SER A 83 -8.51 4.78 10.55
N ILE A 84 -8.56 5.41 9.37
CA ILE A 84 -7.42 5.61 8.49
C ILE A 84 -7.26 7.12 8.27
N ARG A 85 -6.03 7.61 8.42
CA ARG A 85 -5.66 9.01 8.18
C ARG A 85 -4.44 9.06 7.29
N GLU A 86 -4.33 10.08 6.45
CA GLU A 86 -3.12 10.36 5.68
C GLU A 86 -2.47 11.62 6.24
N ASN A 87 -1.19 11.55 6.61
CA ASN A 87 -0.45 12.67 7.22
C ASN A 87 -1.21 13.34 8.39
N ASN A 88 -1.80 12.52 9.27
CA ASN A 88 -2.67 12.94 10.39
C ASN A 88 -3.96 13.69 10.00
N LYS A 89 -4.29 13.79 8.71
CA LYS A 89 -5.50 14.41 8.18
C LYS A 89 -6.49 13.35 7.69
N PRO A 90 -7.80 13.68 7.62
CA PRO A 90 -8.78 12.82 6.95
C PRO A 90 -8.41 12.59 5.49
N LEU A 91 -8.70 11.40 4.97
CA LEU A 91 -8.37 11.01 3.59
C LEU A 91 -9.02 11.94 2.56
N GLU A 92 -10.19 12.47 2.87
CA GLU A 92 -11.00 13.35 2.01
C GLU A 92 -10.33 14.70 1.72
N LYS A 93 -9.33 15.09 2.51
CA LYS A 93 -8.58 16.33 2.27
C LYS A 93 -7.54 16.22 1.15
N ASN A 94 -7.18 15.00 0.74
CA ASN A 94 -6.15 14.78 -0.26
C ASN A 94 -6.81 14.44 -1.60
N SER A 95 -6.78 15.38 -2.55
CA SER A 95 -7.35 15.20 -3.90
C SER A 95 -6.61 14.18 -4.76
N LEU A 96 -5.47 13.66 -4.30
CA LEU A 96 -4.72 12.58 -4.92
C LEU A 96 -5.21 11.19 -4.50
N ILE A 97 -6.15 11.13 -3.54
CA ILE A 97 -6.73 9.91 -2.97
C ILE A 97 -8.21 9.86 -3.32
N GLU A 98 -8.61 8.88 -4.12
CA GLU A 98 -10.02 8.58 -4.38
C GLU A 98 -10.45 7.42 -3.47
N ILE A 99 -11.53 7.62 -2.69
CA ILE A 99 -11.95 6.68 -1.66
C ILE A 99 -13.17 5.90 -2.15
N ASN A 100 -12.98 4.60 -2.37
CA ASN A 100 -14.05 3.65 -2.68
C ASN A 100 -14.27 2.74 -1.46
N LYS A 101 -15.37 2.93 -0.73
CA LYS A 101 -15.73 2.04 0.39
C LYS A 101 -16.54 0.88 -0.17
N SER A 102 -16.02 -0.34 -0.04
CA SER A 102 -16.72 -1.56 -0.46
C SER A 102 -17.51 -2.18 0.70
N ASP A 103 -16.91 -2.26 1.90
CA ASP A 103 -17.42 -3.06 3.01
C ASP A 103 -17.15 -2.42 4.40
N PRO A 104 -17.85 -2.86 5.47
CA PRO A 104 -17.59 -2.37 6.83
C PRO A 104 -16.15 -2.67 7.27
N GLY A 105 -15.30 -1.64 7.28
CA GLY A 105 -13.91 -1.71 7.76
C GLY A 105 -12.86 -1.96 6.67
N MET A 106 -13.26 -2.21 5.43
CA MET A 106 -12.36 -2.32 4.27
C MET A 106 -12.45 -1.04 3.42
N HIS A 107 -11.31 -0.38 3.26
CA HIS A 107 -11.18 0.85 2.49
C HIS A 107 -10.34 0.57 1.25
N ILE A 108 -10.92 0.82 0.07
CA ILE A 108 -10.22 0.73 -1.21
C ILE A 108 -9.89 2.16 -1.62
N LEU A 109 -8.61 2.49 -1.69
CA LEU A 109 -8.10 3.81 -2.02
C LEU A 109 -7.41 3.75 -3.37
N ARG A 110 -7.77 4.63 -4.30
CA ARG A 110 -6.99 4.83 -5.51
C ARG A 110 -6.06 6.00 -5.30
N LEU A 111 -4.77 5.74 -5.43
CA LEU A 111 -3.68 6.68 -5.22
C LEU A 111 -3.10 7.08 -6.57
N LYS A 112 -2.91 8.39 -6.77
CA LYS A 112 -2.10 8.92 -7.88
C LYS A 112 -0.62 8.83 -7.53
N ALA A 113 0.25 9.13 -8.49
CA ALA A 113 1.69 9.24 -8.26
C ALA A 113 2.00 10.20 -7.09
N GLY A 114 2.90 9.79 -6.20
CA GLY A 114 3.24 10.54 -4.99
C GLY A 114 3.67 9.64 -3.84
N SER A 115 4.03 10.28 -2.72
CA SER A 115 4.35 9.61 -1.46
C SER A 115 3.25 9.88 -0.45
N TYR A 116 2.84 8.83 0.25
CA TYR A 116 1.74 8.86 1.21
C TYR A 116 2.18 8.23 2.52
N SER A 117 1.68 8.76 3.64
CA SER A 117 1.87 8.18 4.96
C SER A 117 0.52 8.00 5.64
N PHE A 118 0.12 6.74 5.81
CA PHE A 118 -1.15 6.34 6.39
C PHE A 118 -0.98 5.93 7.86
N SER A 119 -1.88 6.41 8.71
CA SER A 119 -2.02 5.99 10.11
C SER A 119 -3.31 5.20 10.27
N ILE A 120 -3.19 3.93 10.61
CA ILE A 120 -4.29 2.96 10.69
C ILE A 120 -4.50 2.56 12.16
N LYS A 121 -5.73 2.68 12.67
CA LYS A 121 -6.15 2.30 14.03
C LYS A 121 -7.30 1.29 14.02
#